data_AF-A0A3A0GHH7-F1
#
_entry.id   AF-A0A3A0GHH7-F1
#
_cell.length_a   1.000
_cell.length_b   1.000
_cell.length_c   1.000
_cell.angle_alpha   90.00
_cell.angle_beta   90.00
_cell.angle_gamma   90.00
#
_symmetry.space_group_name_H-M   'P 1'
#
loop_
_entity.id
_entity.type
_entity.pdbx_description
1 polymer ?
#
loop_
_entity_poly.entity_id
_entity_poly.type
_entity_poly.pdbx_seq_one_letter_code
_entity_poly.pdbx_strand_id
1 'polypeptide(L)' 'MTVDLRSGESFEGLLKRFRKEVSKSRILSTFRRKRWFTPPSEERRLAKKKAERRARRRQLRATRPRRRSGPGAPE' A
#
# COMPACT_ATOMS: atom_id res chain seq x y z
N MET A 1 4.54 -9.06 -15.47
CA MET A 1 5.31 -8.37 -14.41
C MET A 1 6.51 -9.23 -14.11
N THR A 2 7.68 -8.80 -14.51
CA THR A 2 8.95 -9.51 -14.31
C THR A 2 9.85 -8.68 -13.41
N VAL A 3 10.64 -9.34 -12.56
CA VAL A 3 11.62 -8.69 -11.68
C VAL A 3 12.91 -9.47 -11.81
N ASP A 4 13.85 -8.90 -12.55
CA ASP A 4 15.13 -9.53 -12.84
C ASP A 4 16.17 -9.19 -11.76
N LEU A 5 17.06 -10.15 -11.47
CA LEU A 5 18.16 -9.99 -10.53
C LEU A 5 19.14 -8.93 -11.05
N ARG A 6 19.54 -8.02 -10.18
CA ARG A 6 20.58 -7.03 -10.49
C ARG A 6 21.95 -7.56 -10.10
N SER A 7 22.98 -7.17 -10.85
CA SER A 7 24.37 -7.51 -10.51
C SER A 7 24.72 -7.02 -9.10
N GLY A 8 25.23 -7.91 -8.26
CA GLY A 8 25.61 -7.63 -6.87
C GLY A 8 24.45 -7.46 -5.89
N GLU A 9 23.20 -7.74 -6.28
CA GLU A 9 22.05 -7.68 -5.37
C GLU A 9 21.93 -8.96 -4.52
N SER A 10 21.63 -8.79 -3.23
CA SER A 10 21.28 -9.91 -2.36
C SER A 10 19.89 -10.47 -2.66
N PHE A 11 19.68 -11.75 -2.36
CA PHE A 11 18.38 -12.41 -2.54
C PHE A 11 17.24 -11.68 -1.81
N GLU A 12 17.49 -11.16 -0.60
CA GLU A 12 16.50 -10.40 0.15
C GLU A 12 16.09 -9.09 -0.55
N GLY A 13 17.06 -8.41 -1.19
CA GLY A 13 16.81 -7.22 -1.99
C GLY A 13 15.86 -7.51 -3.15
N LEU A 14 16.16 -8.58 -3.88
CA LEU A 14 15.31 -9.06 -4.97
C LEU A 14 13.90 -9.40 -4.49
N LEU A 15 13.77 -10.18 -3.39
CA LEU A 15 12.48 -10.56 -2.82
C LEU A 15 11.64 -9.35 -2.39
N LYS A 16 12.28 -8.33 -1.83
CA LYS A 16 11.63 -7.07 -1.44
C LYS A 16 11.09 -6.33 -2.67
N ARG A 17 11.86 -6.25 -3.77
CA ARG A 17 11.41 -5.64 -5.03
C ARG A 17 10.25 -6.43 -5.64
N PHE A 18 10.37 -7.75 -5.68
CA PHE A 18 9.30 -8.62 -6.15
C PHE A 18 7.99 -8.41 -5.39
N ARG A 19 8.02 -8.45 -4.06
CA ARG A 19 6.84 -8.20 -3.20
C ARG A 19 6.23 -6.82 -3.44
N LYS A 20 7.07 -5.79 -3.65
CA LYS A 20 6.64 -4.42 -3.95
C LYS A 20 5.91 -4.36 -5.29
N GLU A 21 6.49 -4.97 -6.32
CA GLU A 21 5.89 -5.05 -7.65
C GLU A 21 4.56 -5.83 -7.60
N VAL A 22 4.49 -7.01 -6.98
CA VAL A 22 3.23 -7.77 -6.79
C VAL A 22 2.15 -6.92 -6.09
N SER A 23 2.55 -6.13 -5.09
CA SER A 23 1.63 -5.23 -4.38
C SER A 23 1.15 -4.08 -5.27
N LYS A 24 2.03 -3.55 -6.12
CA LYS A 24 1.75 -2.46 -7.07
C LYS A 24 0.80 -2.89 -8.19
N SER A 25 0.98 -4.10 -8.74
CA SER A 25 0.07 -4.67 -9.76
C SER A 25 -1.32 -4.99 -9.20
N ARG A 26 -1.45 -5.11 -7.87
CA ARG A 26 -2.70 -5.43 -7.16
C ARG A 26 -3.31 -6.79 -7.53
N ILE A 27 -2.56 -7.69 -8.18
CA ILE A 27 -3.06 -8.96 -8.73
C ILE A 27 -3.78 -9.83 -7.67
N LEU A 28 -3.21 -9.94 -6.47
CA LEU A 28 -3.84 -10.70 -5.38
C LEU A 28 -5.11 -10.03 -4.85
N SER A 29 -5.14 -8.69 -4.83
CA SER A 29 -6.32 -7.94 -4.40
C SER A 29 -7.44 -8.03 -5.44
N THR A 30 -7.12 -8.03 -6.73
CA THR A 30 -8.11 -8.19 -7.80
C THR A 30 -8.66 -9.59 -7.81
N PHE A 31 -7.81 -10.62 -7.65
CA PHE A 31 -8.25 -12.00 -7.54
C PHE A 31 -9.22 -12.19 -6.37
N ARG A 32 -8.86 -11.74 -5.16
CA ARG A 32 -9.75 -11.83 -3.98
C ARG A 32 -11.08 -11.10 -4.18
N ARG A 33 -11.08 -9.94 -4.84
CA ARG A 33 -12.31 -9.18 -5.13
C ARG A 33 -13.20 -9.89 -6.14
N LYS A 34 -12.61 -10.53 -7.15
CA LYS A 34 -13.32 -11.24 -8.22
C LYS A 34 -13.68 -12.69 -7.86
N ARG A 35 -13.18 -13.22 -6.74
CA ARG A 35 -13.35 -14.61 -6.32
C ARG A 35 -14.82 -15.01 -6.20
N TRP A 36 -15.69 -14.08 -5.79
CA TRP A 36 -17.11 -14.32 -5.61
C TRP A 36 -17.92 -13.22 -6.28
N PHE A 37 -19.13 -13.55 -6.72
CA PHE A 37 -20.07 -12.54 -7.20
C PHE A 37 -20.40 -11.56 -6.08
N THR A 38 -20.33 -10.27 -6.38
CA THR A 38 -20.73 -9.20 -5.48
C THR A 38 -21.74 -8.34 -6.22
N PRO A 39 -22.95 -8.12 -5.67
CA PRO A 39 -23.93 -7.26 -6.30
C PRO A 39 -23.41 -5.83 -6.54
N PRO A 40 -23.85 -5.14 -7.61
CA PRO A 40 -23.40 -3.77 -7.90
C PRO A 40 -23.68 -2.76 -6.78
N SER A 41 -24.73 -2.96 -5.98
CA SER A 41 -25.03 -2.15 -4.78
C SER A 41 -23.94 -2.29 -3.72
N GLU A 42 -23.51 -3.52 -3.46
CA GLU A 42 -22.46 -3.84 -2.50
C GLU A 42 -21.09 -3.34 -2.95
N GLU A 43 -20.78 -3.47 -4.25
CA GLU A 43 -19.53 -2.89 -4.79
C GLU A 43 -19.49 -1.36 -4.62
N ARG A 44 -20.61 -0.66 -4.91
CA ARG A 44 -20.75 0.78 -4.69
C ARG A 44 -20.59 1.15 -3.21
N ARG A 45 -21.23 0.40 -2.30
CA ARG A 45 -21.13 0.59 -0.84
C ARG A 45 -19.69 0.45 -0.34
N LEU A 46 -18.99 -0.61 -0.76
CA LEU A 46 -17.59 -0.87 -0.41
C LEU A 46 -16.65 0.19 -0.99
N ALA A 47 -16.89 0.67 -2.22
CA ALA A 47 -16.12 1.74 -2.84
C ALA A 47 -16.24 3.06 -2.07
N LYS A 48 -17.47 3.46 -1.70
CA LYS A 48 -17.74 4.66 -0.89
C LYS A 48 -17.03 4.60 0.47
N LYS A 49 -17.23 3.51 1.22
CA LYS A 49 -16.55 3.28 2.52
C LYS A 49 -15.03 3.32 2.40
N LYS A 50 -14.47 2.79 1.30
CA LYS A 50 -13.03 2.82 1.03
C LYS A 50 -12.53 4.24 0.72
N ALA A 51 -13.32 5.05 0.01
CA ALA A 51 -12.99 6.44 -0.28
C ALA A 51 -12.98 7.29 1.01
N GLU A 52 -14.01 7.18 1.84
CA GLU A 52 -14.10 7.85 3.14
C GLU A 52 -12.91 7.50 4.05
N ARG A 53 -12.57 6.19 4.14
CA ARG A 53 -11.40 5.74 4.91
C ARG A 53 -10.09 6.32 4.38
N ARG A 54 -9.94 6.45 3.06
CA ARG A 54 -8.76 7.07 2.44
C ARG A 54 -8.69 8.57 2.74
N ALA A 55 -9.81 9.28 2.66
CA ALA A 55 -9.89 10.70 2.99
C ALA A 55 -9.52 10.96 4.46
N ARG A 56 -10.11 10.19 5.39
CA ARG A 56 -9.78 10.25 6.83
C ARG A 56 -8.29 10.00 7.09
N ARG A 57 -7.69 8.99 6.43
CA ARG A 57 -6.26 8.70 6.56
C ARG A 57 -5.38 9.84 6.02
N ARG A 58 -5.80 10.55 4.97
CA ARG A 58 -5.09 11.72 4.44
C ARG A 58 -5.13 12.89 5.44
N GLN A 59 -6.30 13.17 6.00
CA GLN A 59 -6.47 14.20 7.03
C GLN A 59 -5.59 13.92 8.25
N LEU A 60 -5.62 12.70 8.80
CA LEU A 60 -4.78 12.30 9.92
C LEU A 60 -3.26 12.40 9.63
N ARG A 61 -2.84 12.24 8.37
CA ARG A 61 -1.44 12.42 7.99
C ARG A 61 -1.05 13.89 7.88
N ALA A 62 -1.98 14.77 7.51
CA ALA A 62 -1.76 16.20 7.43
C ALA A 62 -1.73 16.86 8.82
N THR A 63 -2.57 16.40 9.75
CA THR A 63 -2.67 16.97 11.11
C THR A 63 -1.68 16.38 12.11
N ARG A 64 -1.05 15.24 11.80
CA ARG A 64 0.02 14.70 12.64
C ARG A 64 1.24 15.62 12.54
N PRO A 65 1.69 16.27 13.63
CA PRO A 65 2.98 16.93 13.61
C PRO A 65 4.02 15.89 13.19
N ARG A 66 4.93 16.26 12.28
CA ARG A 66 6.10 15.43 11.97
C ARG A 66 6.74 15.17 13.32
N ARG A 67 6.58 13.97 13.89
CA ARG A 67 7.32 13.55 15.08
C ARG A 67 8.77 13.83 14.70
N ARG A 68 9.35 14.87 15.32
CA ARG A 68 10.75 15.24 15.14
C ARG A 68 11.55 14.02 15.61
N SER A 69 11.98 13.20 14.68
CA SER A 69 13.24 12.48 14.83
C SER A 69 14.33 13.51 14.55
N GLY A 70 14.68 14.28 15.59
CA GLY A 70 15.88 15.10 15.61
C GLY A 70 16.78 14.55 16.71
N PRO A 71 18.02 14.11 16.43
CA PRO A 71 19.03 13.99 17.46
C PRO A 71 19.59 15.40 17.75
N GLY A 72 19.78 15.75 19.02
CA GLY A 72 20.51 16.96 19.45
C GLY A 72 19.66 17.97 20.21
N ALA A 73 19.62 17.82 21.54
CA ALA A 73 19.35 18.93 22.45
C ALA A 73 20.66 19.71 22.65
N PRO A 74 20.66 21.05 22.66
CA PRO A 74 21.83 21.83 23.08
C PRO A 74 21.94 21.83 24.61
N GLU A 75 23.16 21.62 25.11
CA GLU A 75 23.59 21.97 26.48
C GLU A 75 23.67 23.49 26.66
#